data_AF-A0A496P6U5-F1
#
_entry.id   AF-A0A496P6U5-F1
#
_cell.length_a   1.000
_cell.length_b   1.000
_cell.length_c   1.000
_cell.angle_alpha   90.00
_cell.angle_beta   90.00
_cell.angle_gamma   90.00
#
_symmetry.space_group_name_H-M   'P 1'
#
loop_
_entity.id
_entity.type
_entity.pdbx_description
1 polymer ?
#
loop_
_entity_poly.entity_id
_entity_poly.type
_entity_poly.pdbx_seq_one_letter_code
_entity_poly.pdbx_strand_id
1 'polypeptide(L)' 'MFYYSFERGIFMLVLSGIVIMILGLAFRFNALLVILLAGIVTDLVGGVGFRETIAAIGKAFVTNRYMSL' A
#
# COMPACT_ATOMS: atom_id res chain seq x y z
N MET A 1 -28.25 5.42 5.58
CA MET A 1 -27.53 6.17 6.65
C MET A 1 -26.45 5.33 7.33
N PHE A 2 -26.76 4.14 7.89
CA PHE A 2 -25.78 3.28 8.58
C PHE A 2 -24.70 2.67 7.65
N TYR A 3 -25.09 2.21 6.45
CA TYR A 3 -24.17 1.69 5.43
C TYR A 3 -23.08 2.69 5.01
N TYR A 4 -23.47 3.96 4.82
CA TYR A 4 -22.53 5.05 4.46
C TYR A 4 -21.46 5.30 5.53
N SER A 5 -21.77 5.05 6.81
CA SER A 5 -20.80 5.23 7.90
C SER A 5 -19.79 4.09 7.97
N PHE A 6 -20.20 2.87 7.60
CA PHE A 6 -19.34 1.70 7.60
C PHE A 6 -18.34 1.73 6.44
N GLU A 7 -18.79 2.08 5.22
CA GLU A 7 -17.89 2.27 4.08
C GLU A 7 -16.84 3.36 4.34
N ARG A 8 -17.22 4.46 5.01
CA ARG A 8 -16.25 5.49 5.41
C ARG A 8 -15.22 4.98 6.42
N GLY A 9 -15.61 4.10 7.35
CA GLY A 9 -14.67 3.45 8.27
C GLY A 9 -13.63 2.59 7.55
N ILE A 10 -14.06 1.84 6.54
CA ILE A 10 -13.16 1.02 5.71
C ILE A 10 -12.21 1.89 4.88
N PHE A 11 -12.69 2.99 4.31
CA PHE A 11 -11.85 3.96 3.60
C PHE A 11 -10.72 4.51 4.49
N MET A 12 -10.97 4.77 5.77
CA MET A 12 -9.94 5.24 6.70
C MET A 12 -8.91 4.15 7.03
N LEU A 13 -9.31 2.87 7.02
CA LEU A 13 -8.40 1.73 7.22
C LEU A 13 -7.47 1.51 6.02
N VAL A 14 -7.89 1.86 4.80
CA VAL A 14 -7.04 1.76 3.60
C VAL A 14 -5.82 2.70 3.69
N LEU A 15 -5.90 3.81 4.44
CA LEU A 15 -4.74 4.68 4.70
C LEU A 15 -3.69 4.04 5.63
N SER A 16 -3.98 2.90 6.25
CA SER A 16 -3.02 2.21 7.13
C SER A 16 -1.72 1.83 6.41
N GLY A 17 -1.76 1.58 5.10
CA GLY A 17 -0.57 1.30 4.28
C GLY A 17 0.48 2.42 4.32
N ILE A 18 0.04 3.69 4.32
CA ILE A 18 0.94 4.84 4.39
C ILE A 18 1.62 4.91 5.76
N VAL A 19 0.91 4.58 6.83
CA VAL A 19 1.48 4.56 8.19
C VAL A 19 2.59 3.52 8.30
N ILE A 20 2.37 2.32 7.75
CA ILE A 20 3.41 1.26 7.69
C ILE A 20 4.63 1.74 6.90
N MET A 21 4.40 2.44 5.78
CA MET A 21 5.48 2.94 4.95
C MET A 21 6.30 4.04 5.65
N ILE A 22 5.64 4.98 6.34
CA ILE A 22 6.29 6.04 7.13
C ILE A 22 7.11 5.44 8.27
N LEU A 23 6.54 4.51 9.03
CA LEU A 23 7.25 3.84 10.12
C LEU A 23 8.46 3.05 9.60
N GLY A 24 8.27 2.29 8.50
CA GLY A 24 9.34 1.51 7.92
C GLY A 24 10.54 2.35 7.46
N LEU A 25 10.26 3.50 6.84
CA LEU A 25 11.30 4.43 6.41
C LEU A 25 11.94 5.17 7.60
N ALA A 26 11.15 5.53 8.62
CA ALA A 26 11.62 6.18 9.83
C ALA A 26 12.59 5.29 10.62
N PHE A 27 12.33 3.98 10.67
CA PHE A 27 13.23 2.98 11.25
C PHE A 27 14.42 2.63 10.34
N ARG A 28 14.58 3.30 9.20
CA ARG A 28 15.65 3.08 8.21
C ARG A 28 15.73 1.66 7.68
N PHE A 29 14.60 0.95 7.65
CA PHE A 29 14.53 -0.34 6.94
C PHE A 29 14.75 -0.13 5.44
N ASN A 30 15.20 -1.18 4.77
CA ASN A 30 15.38 -1.15 3.32
C ASN A 30 14.04 -0.79 2.65
N ALA A 31 14.02 0.29 1.86
CA ALA A 31 12.81 0.82 1.23
C ALA A 31 12.05 -0.24 0.41
N LEU A 32 12.77 -1.17 -0.25
CA LEU A 32 12.15 -2.27 -1.00
C LEU A 32 11.32 -3.19 -0.08
N LEU A 33 11.86 -3.53 1.09
CA LEU A 33 11.20 -4.39 2.07
C LEU A 33 9.93 -3.72 2.61
N VAL A 34 10.02 -2.43 2.92
CA VAL A 34 8.93 -1.63 3.47
C VAL A 34 7.78 -1.51 2.47
N ILE A 35 8.07 -1.20 1.22
CA ILE A 35 7.05 -1.04 0.17
C ILE A 35 6.35 -2.37 -0.13
N LEU A 36 7.09 -3.49 -0.17
CA LEU A 36 6.51 -4.82 -0.35
C LEU A 36 5.53 -5.17 0.79
N LEU A 37 5.95 -4.97 2.05
CA LEU A 37 5.09 -5.23 3.21
C LEU A 37 3.86 -4.33 3.24
N ALA A 38 4.04 -3.02 3.02
CA ALA A 38 2.93 -2.06 3.00
C ALA A 38 1.93 -2.38 1.88
N GLY A 39 2.42 -2.76 0.69
CA GLY A 39 1.60 -3.21 -0.42
C GLY A 39 0.78 -4.45 -0.06
N ILE A 40 1.41 -5.49 0.49
CA ILE A 40 0.71 -6.73 0.90
C ILE A 40 -0.38 -6.45 1.94
N VAL A 41 -0.08 -5.64 2.97
CA VAL A 41 -1.05 -5.33 4.03
C VAL A 41 -2.22 -4.51 3.48
N THR A 42 -1.96 -3.52 2.64
CA THR A 42 -3.00 -2.67 2.04
C THR A 42 -3.90 -3.48 1.13
N ASP A 43 -3.33 -4.39 0.34
CA ASP A 43 -4.06 -5.20 -0.61
C ASP A 43 -4.94 -6.25 0.07
N LEU A 44 -4.43 -6.85 1.14
CA LEU A 44 -5.18 -7.79 1.98
C LEU A 44 -6.38 -7.12 2.66
N VAL A 45 -6.21 -5.86 3.10
CA VAL A 45 -7.30 -5.04 3.65
C VAL A 45 -8.26 -4.57 2.56
N GLY A 46 -7.75 -4.31 1.35
CA GLY A 46 -8.51 -3.85 0.19
C GLY A 46 -9.24 -4.96 -0.57
N GLY A 47 -8.98 -6.23 -0.26
CA GLY A 47 -9.59 -7.38 -0.94
C GLY A 47 -9.15 -7.55 -2.40
N VAL A 48 -8.02 -6.96 -2.77
CA VAL A 48 -7.47 -7.11 -4.13
C VAL A 48 -6.65 -8.41 -4.17
N GLY A 49 -6.68 -9.10 -5.31
CA GLY A 49 -6.03 -10.39 -5.44
C GLY A 49 -4.50 -10.29 -5.41
N PHE A 50 -3.84 -11.31 -4.87
CA PHE A 50 -2.37 -11.38 -4.72
C PHE A 50 -1.60 -11.13 -6.03
N ARG A 51 -2.20 -11.52 -7.17
CA ARG A 51 -1.58 -11.36 -8.49
C ARG A 51 -1.62 -9.91 -8.95
N GLU A 52 -2.74 -9.22 -8.70
CA GLU A 52 -2.90 -7.80 -8.99
C GLU A 52 -1.96 -6.93 -8.16
N THR A 53 -1.74 -7.24 -6.87
CA THR A 53 -0.81 -6.47 -6.02
C THR A 53 0.63 -6.58 -6.47
N ILE A 54 1.12 -7.78 -6.80
CA ILE A 54 2.48 -7.92 -7.32
C ILE A 54 2.65 -7.13 -8.63
N ALA A 55 1.66 -7.18 -9.53
CA ALA A 55 1.68 -6.43 -10.78
C ALA A 55 1.64 -4.91 -10.54
N ALA A 56 0.83 -4.44 -9.60
CA ALA A 56 0.71 -3.03 -9.24
C ALA A 56 2.00 -2.49 -8.63
N ILE A 57 2.60 -3.25 -7.69
CA ILE A 57 3.91 -2.92 -7.08
C ILE A 57 4.98 -2.84 -8.18
N GLY A 58 5.09 -3.87 -9.03
CA GLY A 58 6.06 -3.90 -10.12
C GLY A 58 5.91 -2.72 -11.09
N LYS A 59 4.68 -2.40 -11.48
CA LYS A 59 4.37 -1.24 -12.32
C LYS A 59 4.79 0.07 -11.63
N ALA A 60 4.49 0.23 -10.34
CA ALA A 60 4.86 1.42 -9.58
C ALA A 60 6.40 1.60 -9.50
N PHE A 61 7.16 0.52 -9.27
CA PHE A 61 8.62 0.56 -9.27
C PHE A 61 9.21 0.95 -10.63
N VAL A 62 8.69 0.34 -11.69
CA VAL A 62 9.11 0.61 -13.07
C VAL A 62 8.80 2.06 -13.45
N THR A 63 7.57 2.54 -13.20
CA THR A 63 7.16 3.93 -13.45
C THR A 63 7.98 4.93 -12.64
N ASN A 64 8.25 4.67 -11.35
CA ASN A 64 9.04 5.58 -10.52
C ASN A 64 10.51 5.66 -10.96
N ARG A 65 11.06 4.55 -11.47
CA ARG A 65 12.44 4.52 -12.00
C ARG A 65 12.56 5.26 -13.34
N TYR A 66 11.50 5.33 -14.13
CA TYR A 66 11.44 6.12 -15.37
C TYR A 66 11.18 7.61 -15.16
N MET A 67 10.73 8.04 -13.98
CA MET A 67 10.65 9.47 -13.62
C MET A 67 11.99 10.05 -13.14
N SER A 68 13.02 9.20 -12.97
CA SER A 68 14.38 9.59 -12.56
C SER A 68 15.38 9.68 -13.72
N LEU A 69 14.96 9.36 -14.96
CA LEU A 69 15.73 9.57 -16.20
C LEU A 69 15.19 10.81 -16.91
#